data_AF-A0A166BR41-F1
#
_entry.id   AF-A0A166BR41-F1
#
_cell.length_a   1.000
_cell.length_b   1.000
_cell.length_c   1.000
_cell.angle_alpha   90.00
_cell.angle_beta   90.00
_cell.angle_gamma   90.00
#
_symmetry.space_group_name_H-M   'P 1'
#
loop_
_entity.id
_entity.type
_entity.pdbx_description
1 polymer ?
#
loop_
_entity_poly.entity_id
_entity_poly.type
_entity_poly.pdbx_seq_one_letter_code
_entity_poly.pdbx_strand_id
1 'polypeptide(L)'
;GSDTTCGDDAGNLKITVVEWVDTLYGPSVPQLKPGSKDERGLNNDSTGRLLCPSEHNWDDEIVHVKICDSDPEFTVTAGPWPMCMYAAQTRDPDDMEKGLFPSALLIKSFNNIITSPSSAVSVSVLNDLVNSENILPASKKAKRKGPTHSNIASLIGLKSVTPRTITYTAVQLRFALSNANS
;
A
#
# COMPACT_ATOMS: atom_id res chain seq x y z
N GLY A 1 -9.64 17.35 -18.01
CA GLY A 1 -10.72 17.05 -17.04
C GLY A 1 -10.49 15.75 -16.26
N SER A 2 -9.48 14.94 -16.61
CA SER A 2 -9.09 13.70 -15.92
C SER A 2 -8.10 13.92 -14.76
N ASP A 3 -7.31 14.98 -14.83
CA ASP A 3 -6.12 15.12 -13.98
C ASP A 3 -6.48 15.59 -12.56
N THR A 4 -7.60 16.30 -12.40
CA THR A 4 -8.10 16.75 -11.09
C THR A 4 -8.51 15.57 -10.22
N THR A 5 -9.20 14.57 -10.79
CA THR A 5 -9.61 13.35 -10.07
C THR A 5 -8.42 12.49 -9.63
N CYS A 6 -7.36 12.40 -10.43
CA CYS A 6 -6.14 11.68 -10.05
C CYS A 6 -5.36 12.40 -8.93
N GLY A 7 -5.33 13.73 -8.96
CA GLY A 7 -4.73 14.54 -7.89
C GLY A 7 -5.46 14.37 -6.55
N ASP A 8 -6.79 14.31 -6.59
CA ASP A 8 -7.62 14.11 -5.40
C ASP A 8 -7.41 12.73 -4.77
N ASP A 9 -7.34 11.67 -5.60
CA ASP A 9 -7.06 10.30 -5.14
C ASP A 9 -5.70 10.22 -4.43
N ALA A 10 -4.64 10.78 -5.05
CA ALA A 10 -3.30 10.79 -4.48
C ALA A 10 -3.23 11.61 -3.18
N GLY A 11 -3.95 12.75 -3.14
CA GLY A 11 -4.05 13.60 -1.95
C GLY A 11 -4.75 12.90 -0.78
N ASN A 12 -5.87 12.23 -1.04
CA ASN A 12 -6.61 11.48 -0.02
C ASN A 12 -5.83 10.24 0.45
N LEU A 13 -5.25 9.48 -0.47
CA LEU A 13 -4.44 8.31 -0.15
C LEU A 13 -3.23 8.69 0.72
N LYS A 14 -2.57 9.81 0.42
CA LYS A 14 -1.45 10.32 1.21
C LYS A 14 -1.82 10.50 2.69
N ILE A 15 -3.04 10.96 3.00
CA ILE A 15 -3.48 11.19 4.38
C ILE A 15 -3.86 9.86 5.02
N THR A 16 -4.68 9.05 4.35
CA THR A 16 -5.25 7.81 4.89
C THR A 16 -4.22 6.69 5.07
N VAL A 17 -3.17 6.63 4.24
CA VAL A 17 -2.12 5.60 4.37
C VAL A 17 -1.41 5.67 5.72
N VAL A 18 -1.29 6.86 6.32
CA VAL A 18 -0.66 7.04 7.64
C VAL A 18 -1.44 6.31 8.72
N GLU A 19 -2.76 6.50 8.75
CA GLU A 19 -3.65 5.82 9.69
C GLU A 19 -3.57 4.29 9.51
N TRP A 20 -3.50 3.82 8.26
CA TRP A 20 -3.43 2.38 7.99
C TRP A 20 -2.09 1.78 8.38
N VAL A 21 -0.98 2.46 8.16
CA VAL A 21 0.34 2.00 8.60
C VAL A 21 0.33 1.85 10.13
N ASP A 22 -0.13 2.87 10.85
CA ASP A 22 -0.19 2.83 12.31
C ASP A 22 -1.16 1.74 12.82
N THR A 23 -2.29 1.54 12.15
CA THR A 23 -3.29 0.53 12.54
C THR A 23 -2.84 -0.91 12.24
N LEU A 24 -2.18 -1.13 11.09
CA LEU A 24 -1.80 -2.47 10.64
C LEU A 24 -0.48 -2.93 11.24
N TYR A 25 0.47 -2.02 11.45
CA TYR A 25 1.85 -2.34 11.80
C TYR A 25 2.31 -1.70 13.11
N GLY A 26 1.48 -0.83 13.71
CA GLY A 26 1.81 -0.12 14.93
C GLY A 26 2.41 1.27 14.68
N PRO A 27 2.53 2.09 15.73
CA PRO A 27 2.95 3.48 15.61
C PRO A 27 4.39 3.58 15.11
N SER A 28 4.60 4.45 14.13
CA SER A 28 5.92 4.67 13.53
C SER A 28 6.81 5.60 14.38
N VAL A 29 8.12 5.42 14.29
CA VAL A 29 9.13 6.31 14.90
C VAL A 29 10.11 6.75 13.81
N PRO A 30 10.21 8.05 13.47
CA PRO A 30 9.37 9.17 13.93
C PRO A 30 7.89 9.00 13.54
N GLN A 31 7.00 9.71 14.23
CA GLN A 31 5.56 9.63 13.94
C GLN A 31 5.24 10.18 12.55
N LEU A 32 4.48 9.41 11.78
CA LEU A 32 4.03 9.81 10.45
C LEU A 32 2.97 10.91 10.57
N LYS A 33 3.15 11.97 9.77
CA LYS A 33 2.22 13.11 9.74
C LYS A 33 1.29 12.95 8.53
N PRO A 34 -0.05 12.92 8.68
CA PRO A 34 -0.96 12.77 7.53
C PRO A 34 -0.82 13.89 6.49
N GLY A 35 -0.56 15.13 6.93
CA GLY A 35 -0.40 16.30 6.06
C GLY A 35 0.96 16.41 5.35
N SER A 36 2.00 15.72 5.85
CA SER A 36 3.37 15.85 5.34
C SER A 36 3.97 14.49 4.89
N LYS A 37 4.90 14.53 3.93
CA LYS A 37 5.70 13.36 3.52
C LYS A 37 7.13 13.41 4.06
N ASP A 38 7.49 14.40 4.87
CA ASP A 38 8.89 14.63 5.29
C ASP A 38 9.43 13.47 6.14
N GLU A 39 8.55 12.89 6.97
CA GLU A 39 8.88 11.78 7.89
C GLU A 39 8.65 10.40 7.27
N ARG A 40 8.50 10.29 5.95
CA ARG A 40 8.20 9.04 5.23
C ARG A 40 9.44 8.54 4.49
N GLY A 41 9.29 7.49 3.68
CA GLY A 41 10.38 6.94 2.88
C GLY A 41 11.31 6.04 3.71
N LEU A 42 12.56 5.93 3.27
CA LEU A 42 13.58 5.07 3.88
C LEU A 42 14.09 5.61 5.22
N ASN A 43 13.89 6.90 5.53
CA ASN A 43 14.34 7.51 6.79
C ASN A 43 13.42 7.21 7.99
N ASN A 44 12.38 6.41 7.79
CA ASN A 44 11.41 6.04 8.81
C ASN A 44 11.27 4.52 8.80
N ASP A 45 11.34 3.88 9.97
CA ASP A 45 11.40 2.42 10.05
C ASP A 45 10.18 1.75 9.41
N SER A 46 8.97 2.24 9.71
CA SER A 46 7.73 1.65 9.21
C SER A 46 7.60 1.79 7.69
N THR A 47 7.79 3.00 7.16
CA THR A 47 7.68 3.20 5.69
C THR A 47 8.89 2.66 4.94
N GLY A 48 10.06 2.65 5.56
CA GLY A 48 11.29 2.09 5.02
C GLY A 48 11.18 0.58 4.86
N ARG A 49 10.73 -0.13 5.90
CA ARG A 49 10.39 -1.56 5.83
C ARG A 49 9.42 -1.89 4.71
N LEU A 50 8.38 -1.07 4.55
CA LEU A 50 7.37 -1.22 3.49
C LEU A 50 7.92 -0.95 2.08
N LEU A 51 8.90 -0.05 1.95
CA LEU A 51 9.50 0.33 0.67
C LEU A 51 10.76 -0.48 0.33
N CYS A 52 11.32 -1.18 1.31
CA CYS A 52 12.48 -2.03 1.17
C CYS A 52 12.24 -3.01 0.00
N PRO A 53 13.20 -3.13 -0.93
CA PRO A 53 13.20 -4.22 -1.90
C PRO A 53 13.00 -5.55 -1.20
N SER A 54 12.15 -6.41 -1.77
CA SER A 54 11.88 -7.73 -1.19
C SER A 54 13.10 -8.67 -1.12
N GLU A 55 14.20 -8.31 -1.75
CA GLU A 55 15.49 -9.03 -1.69
C GLU A 55 16.30 -8.71 -0.43
N HIS A 56 15.92 -7.66 0.29
CA HIS A 56 16.65 -7.14 1.42
C HIS A 56 15.83 -7.27 2.70
N ASN A 57 16.48 -7.70 3.78
CA ASN A 57 15.87 -7.75 5.08
C ASN A 57 16.05 -6.40 5.79
N TRP A 58 14.98 -5.62 5.93
CA TRP A 58 15.02 -4.34 6.63
C TRP A 58 15.37 -4.48 8.12
N ASP A 59 15.03 -5.61 8.75
CA ASP A 59 15.34 -5.85 10.16
C ASP A 59 16.83 -6.17 10.41
N ASP A 60 17.61 -6.41 9.34
CA ASP A 60 19.06 -6.49 9.44
C ASP A 60 19.64 -5.08 9.48
N GLU A 61 20.23 -4.72 10.63
CA GLU A 61 20.79 -3.39 10.88
C GLU A 61 21.84 -2.98 9.83
N ILE A 62 22.65 -3.92 9.35
CA ILE A 62 23.67 -3.64 8.34
C ILE A 62 23.01 -3.29 7.00
N VAL A 63 22.01 -4.07 6.61
CA VAL A 63 21.27 -3.87 5.36
C VAL A 63 20.51 -2.54 5.41
N HIS A 64 19.82 -2.27 6.52
CA HIS A 64 19.11 -1.01 6.75
C HIS A 64 20.03 0.20 6.59
N VAL A 65 21.18 0.22 7.28
CA VAL A 65 22.15 1.32 7.19
C VAL A 65 22.64 1.50 5.76
N LYS A 66 23.01 0.42 5.08
CA LYS A 66 23.49 0.47 3.68
C LYS A 66 22.44 0.99 2.70
N ILE A 67 21.17 0.62 2.87
CA ILE A 67 20.06 1.14 2.07
C ILE A 67 19.91 2.65 2.30
N CYS A 68 19.94 3.09 3.56
CA CYS A 68 19.82 4.50 3.93
C CYS A 68 21.01 5.35 3.41
N ASP A 69 22.22 4.80 3.44
CA ASP A 69 23.43 5.44 2.93
C ASP A 69 23.54 5.39 1.39
N SER A 70 22.56 4.79 0.70
CA SER A 70 22.54 4.62 -0.75
C SER A 70 23.76 3.86 -1.29
N ASP A 71 24.15 2.79 -0.59
CA ASP A 71 25.22 1.90 -1.05
C ASP A 71 24.88 1.32 -2.44
N PRO A 72 25.81 1.35 -3.41
CA PRO A 72 25.59 0.79 -4.74
C PRO A 72 25.14 -0.68 -4.76
N GLU A 73 25.54 -1.48 -3.77
CA GLU A 73 25.16 -2.89 -3.64
C GLU A 73 23.74 -3.07 -3.10
N PHE A 74 23.22 -2.09 -2.36
CA PHE A 74 21.90 -2.13 -1.70
C PHE A 74 20.94 -1.07 -2.25
N THR A 75 21.21 -0.58 -3.46
CA THR A 75 20.42 0.46 -4.08
C THR A 75 19.00 -0.03 -4.36
N VAL A 76 18.00 0.71 -3.87
CA VAL A 76 16.58 0.47 -4.15
C VAL A 76 16.29 0.78 -5.62
N THR A 77 16.45 -0.22 -6.48
CA THR A 77 16.16 -0.11 -7.92
C THR A 77 14.68 -0.38 -8.21
N ALA A 78 14.26 -0.12 -9.45
CA ALA A 78 12.89 -0.40 -9.91
C ALA A 78 12.65 -1.88 -10.24
N GLY A 79 13.66 -2.75 -10.13
CA GLY A 79 13.56 -4.18 -10.47
C GLY A 79 12.75 -4.97 -9.45
N PRO A 80 13.21 -5.08 -8.19
CA PRO A 80 12.50 -5.82 -7.15
C PRO A 80 11.28 -5.05 -6.65
N TRP A 81 10.17 -5.76 -6.45
CA TRP A 81 8.97 -5.19 -5.83
C TRP A 81 9.22 -4.86 -4.35
N PRO A 82 8.69 -3.73 -3.85
CA PRO A 82 8.79 -3.37 -2.45
C PRO A 82 7.92 -4.27 -1.58
N MET A 83 8.30 -4.43 -0.31
CA MET A 83 7.60 -5.32 0.64
C MET A 83 6.11 -4.98 0.83
N CYS A 84 5.71 -3.71 0.65
CA CYS A 84 4.30 -3.31 0.70
C CYS A 84 3.43 -3.94 -0.41
N MET A 85 4.01 -4.61 -1.41
CA MET A 85 3.28 -5.38 -2.42
C MET A 85 2.99 -6.81 -1.98
N TYR A 86 3.72 -7.34 -0.99
CA TYR A 86 3.60 -8.73 -0.56
C TYR A 86 2.62 -8.91 0.59
N ALA A 87 1.82 -9.97 0.54
CA ALA A 87 0.98 -10.40 1.66
C ALA A 87 1.85 -10.65 2.91
N ALA A 88 1.33 -10.18 4.05
CA ALA A 88 1.98 -10.32 5.36
C ALA A 88 3.41 -9.76 5.43
N GLN A 89 3.84 -8.94 4.45
CA GLN A 89 5.23 -8.51 4.30
C GLN A 89 6.21 -9.70 4.30
N THR A 90 5.85 -10.78 3.62
CA THR A 90 6.71 -11.96 3.48
C THR A 90 6.89 -12.30 2.02
N ARG A 91 8.15 -12.50 1.60
CA ARG A 91 8.49 -13.05 0.29
C ARG A 91 8.96 -14.48 0.43
N ASP A 92 8.49 -15.35 -0.44
CA ASP A 92 9.02 -16.69 -0.60
C ASP A 92 10.27 -16.64 -1.49
N PRO A 93 11.46 -17.08 -1.02
CA PRO A 93 12.68 -17.04 -1.82
C PRO A 93 12.65 -18.03 -2.99
N ASP A 94 11.85 -19.11 -2.89
CA ASP A 94 11.73 -20.14 -3.91
C ASP A 94 10.68 -19.78 -4.98
N ASP A 95 9.72 -18.90 -4.63
CA ASP A 95 8.66 -18.41 -5.52
C ASP A 95 8.37 -16.92 -5.26
N MET A 96 9.01 -16.05 -6.06
CA MET A 96 8.88 -14.60 -5.92
C MET A 96 7.49 -14.06 -6.25
N GLU A 97 6.65 -14.81 -6.98
CA GLU A 97 5.30 -14.37 -7.33
C GLU A 97 4.30 -14.73 -6.22
N LYS A 98 4.66 -15.68 -5.36
CA LYS A 98 3.82 -16.10 -4.25
C LYS A 98 3.60 -14.97 -3.27
N GLY A 99 2.31 -14.63 -3.09
CA GLY A 99 1.91 -13.54 -2.21
C GLY A 99 2.20 -12.15 -2.77
N LEU A 100 2.51 -12.00 -4.07
CA LEU A 100 2.69 -10.70 -4.73
C LEU A 100 1.36 -10.07 -5.16
N PHE A 101 1.11 -8.83 -4.71
CA PHE A 101 -0.11 -8.00 -4.86
C PHE A 101 -1.34 -8.24 -3.93
N PRO A 102 -1.47 -9.30 -3.11
CA PRO A 102 -2.55 -9.40 -2.13
C PRO A 102 -2.22 -8.76 -0.76
N SER A 103 -1.29 -7.80 -0.67
CA SER A 103 -1.02 -7.14 0.61
C SER A 103 -2.23 -6.35 1.13
N ALA A 104 -2.45 -6.36 2.45
CA ALA A 104 -3.53 -5.62 3.08
C ALA A 104 -3.50 -4.12 2.69
N LEU A 105 -2.30 -3.55 2.61
CA LEU A 105 -2.11 -2.14 2.28
C LEU A 105 -2.45 -1.84 0.81
N LEU A 106 -2.10 -2.73 -0.12
CA LEU A 106 -2.46 -2.58 -1.53
C LEU A 106 -3.97 -2.77 -1.74
N ILE A 107 -4.59 -3.75 -1.08
CA ILE A 107 -6.04 -3.97 -1.16
C ILE A 107 -6.81 -2.79 -0.55
N LYS A 108 -6.35 -2.23 0.58
CA LYS A 108 -6.93 -0.99 1.15
C LYS A 108 -6.83 0.17 0.16
N SER A 109 -5.66 0.37 -0.43
CA SER A 109 -5.41 1.43 -1.40
C SER A 109 -6.29 1.26 -2.64
N PHE A 110 -6.40 0.04 -3.16
CA PHE A 110 -7.25 -0.28 -4.30
C PHE A 110 -8.70 0.05 -4.00
N ASN A 111 -9.19 -0.40 -2.83
CA ASN A 111 -10.55 -0.13 -2.41
C ASN A 111 -10.81 1.37 -2.25
N ASN A 112 -9.88 2.11 -1.65
CA ASN A 112 -10.02 3.55 -1.44
C ASN A 112 -10.16 4.33 -2.75
N ILE A 113 -9.30 4.01 -3.72
CA ILE A 113 -9.24 4.69 -5.02
C ILE A 113 -10.37 4.21 -5.94
N ILE A 114 -10.47 2.90 -6.16
CA ILE A 114 -11.29 2.35 -7.23
C ILE A 114 -12.75 2.21 -6.81
N THR A 115 -13.03 1.83 -5.56
CA THR A 115 -14.39 1.52 -5.11
C THR A 115 -14.97 2.56 -4.15
N SER A 116 -14.44 2.69 -2.95
CA SER A 116 -14.83 3.70 -1.96
C SER A 116 -13.92 3.60 -0.73
N PRO A 117 -13.60 4.73 -0.05
CA PRO A 117 -12.92 4.72 1.24
C PRO A 117 -13.59 3.79 2.28
N SER A 118 -14.92 3.70 2.27
CA SER A 118 -15.67 2.83 3.18
C SER A 118 -15.43 1.33 2.95
N SER A 119 -14.93 0.93 1.78
CA SER A 119 -14.57 -0.46 1.46
C SER A 119 -13.20 -0.85 2.00
N ALA A 120 -12.29 0.12 2.21
CA ALA A 120 -10.95 -0.13 2.75
C ALA A 120 -10.96 -0.48 4.26
N VAL A 121 -11.98 -0.05 5.00
CA VAL A 121 -12.06 -0.21 6.47
C VAL A 121 -12.06 -1.69 6.90
N SER A 122 -12.68 -2.58 6.13
CA SER A 122 -12.82 -4.01 6.49
C SER A 122 -11.59 -4.88 6.19
N VAL A 123 -10.52 -4.30 5.63
CA VAL A 123 -9.29 -5.02 5.30
C VAL A 123 -8.37 -5.05 6.53
N SER A 124 -7.82 -6.20 6.89
CA SER A 124 -6.82 -6.36 7.97
C SER A 124 -5.70 -7.30 7.52
N VAL A 125 -4.58 -7.31 8.25
CA VAL A 125 -3.44 -8.23 7.99
C VAL A 125 -3.86 -9.70 8.11
N LEU A 126 -4.91 -10.01 8.87
CA LEU A 126 -5.47 -11.37 8.95
C LEU A 126 -5.97 -11.87 7.58
N ASN A 127 -6.40 -10.96 6.69
CA ASN A 127 -6.77 -11.33 5.32
C ASN A 127 -5.56 -11.77 4.48
N ASP A 128 -4.34 -11.35 4.85
CA ASP A 128 -3.11 -11.76 4.17
C ASP A 128 -2.68 -13.18 4.58
N LEU A 129 -3.06 -13.60 5.80
CA LEU A 129 -2.71 -14.92 6.38
C LEU A 129 -3.72 -16.02 6.02
N VAL A 130 -4.93 -15.65 5.62
CA VAL A 130 -5.95 -16.59 5.17
C VAL A 130 -5.83 -16.72 3.66
N ASN A 131 -5.47 -17.91 3.16
CA ASN A 131 -5.47 -18.22 1.73
C ASN A 131 -6.71 -17.61 1.05
N SER A 132 -6.48 -16.90 -0.05
CA SER A 132 -7.44 -16.06 -0.80
C SER A 132 -8.81 -16.74 -1.07
N GLU A 133 -8.87 -18.06 -0.96
CA GLU A 133 -10.04 -18.92 -1.12
C GLU A 133 -11.06 -18.85 0.03
N ASN A 134 -10.68 -18.34 1.21
CA ASN A 134 -11.54 -18.30 2.41
C ASN A 134 -11.80 -16.88 2.92
N ILE A 135 -11.71 -15.86 2.06
CA ILE A 135 -12.19 -14.52 2.42
C ILE A 135 -13.70 -14.63 2.65
N LEU A 136 -14.10 -14.62 3.92
CA LEU A 136 -15.51 -14.52 4.31
C LEU A 136 -16.11 -13.32 3.56
N PRO A 137 -17.28 -13.47 2.90
CA PRO A 137 -17.91 -12.35 2.23
C PRO A 137 -18.02 -11.21 3.23
N ALA A 138 -17.53 -10.02 2.83
CA ALA A 138 -17.52 -8.84 3.67
C ALA A 138 -18.86 -8.74 4.41
N SER A 139 -18.81 -8.66 5.75
CA SER A 139 -20.02 -8.73 6.58
C SER A 139 -21.07 -7.75 6.04
N LYS A 140 -22.31 -8.22 5.89
CA LYS A 140 -23.41 -7.43 5.29
C LYS A 140 -23.51 -6.09 6.02
N LYS A 141 -23.03 -5.02 5.38
CA LYS A 141 -23.03 -3.67 5.96
C LYS A 141 -24.49 -3.21 6.10
N ALA A 142 -24.79 -2.54 7.21
CA ALA A 142 -26.06 -1.86 7.41
C ALA A 142 -26.36 -0.91 6.23
N LYS A 143 -27.61 -0.84 5.78
CA LYS A 143 -28.07 0.06 4.70
C LYS A 143 -27.72 1.52 5.06
N ARG A 144 -26.59 2.01 4.57
CA ARG A 144 -26.26 3.44 4.58
C ARG A 144 -26.98 4.13 3.42
N LYS A 145 -27.22 5.44 3.55
CA LYS A 145 -27.65 6.29 2.43
C LYS A 145 -26.77 5.99 1.22
N GLY A 146 -27.38 5.91 0.03
CA GLY A 146 -26.67 5.60 -1.21
C GLY A 146 -25.45 6.51 -1.42
N PRO A 147 -24.46 6.06 -2.21
CA PRO A 147 -23.23 6.81 -2.42
C PRO A 147 -23.55 8.23 -2.91
N THR A 148 -22.91 9.23 -2.31
CA THR A 148 -23.09 10.66 -2.66
C THR A 148 -22.44 11.01 -4.00
N HIS A 149 -21.57 10.14 -4.53
CA HIS A 149 -20.90 10.28 -5.81
C HIS A 149 -20.63 8.90 -6.44
N SER A 150 -20.59 8.83 -7.78
CA SER A 150 -20.18 7.62 -8.51
C SER A 150 -18.72 7.28 -8.21
N ASN A 151 -18.40 6.01 -8.00
CA ASN A 151 -17.01 5.57 -7.82
C ASN A 151 -16.30 5.32 -9.16
N ILE A 152 -14.96 5.27 -9.13
CA ILE A 152 -14.14 5.05 -10.33
C ILE A 152 -14.53 3.75 -11.03
N ALA A 153 -14.75 2.66 -10.27
CA ALA A 153 -15.21 1.39 -10.83
C ALA A 153 -16.49 1.54 -11.66
N SER A 154 -17.49 2.29 -11.19
CA SER A 154 -18.73 2.54 -11.93
C SER A 154 -18.50 3.47 -13.11
N LEU A 155 -17.66 4.50 -12.94
CA LEU A 155 -17.35 5.47 -14.00
C LEU A 155 -16.65 4.83 -15.19
N ILE A 156 -15.72 3.90 -14.94
CA ILE A 156 -14.97 3.20 -15.99
C ILE A 156 -15.60 1.85 -16.39
N GLY A 157 -16.71 1.47 -15.76
CA GLY A 157 -17.37 0.18 -16.01
C GLY A 157 -16.54 -1.05 -15.62
N LEU A 158 -15.72 -0.93 -14.57
CA LEU A 158 -14.85 -2.00 -14.08
C LEU A 158 -15.67 -3.16 -13.51
N LYS A 159 -15.70 -4.30 -14.20
CA LYS A 159 -16.41 -5.51 -13.77
C LYS A 159 -15.52 -6.52 -13.04
N SER A 160 -14.21 -6.44 -13.26
CA SER A 160 -13.20 -7.28 -12.62
C SER A 160 -11.92 -6.47 -12.41
N VAL A 161 -11.12 -6.86 -11.43
CA VAL A 161 -9.79 -6.28 -11.21
C VAL A 161 -8.95 -6.54 -12.46
N THR A 162 -8.25 -5.51 -12.95
CA THR A 162 -7.36 -5.61 -14.12
C THR A 162 -5.90 -5.36 -13.71
N PRO A 163 -4.91 -5.87 -14.46
CA PRO A 163 -3.52 -5.55 -14.23
C PRO A 163 -3.27 -4.04 -14.20
N ARG A 164 -3.90 -3.28 -15.12
CA ARG A 164 -3.81 -1.81 -15.17
C ARG A 164 -4.22 -1.15 -13.86
N THR A 165 -5.33 -1.60 -13.26
CA THR A 165 -5.81 -1.02 -11.99
C THR A 165 -4.91 -1.41 -10.82
N ILE A 166 -4.35 -2.63 -10.81
CA ILE A 166 -3.39 -3.06 -9.78
C ILE A 166 -2.11 -2.21 -9.88
N THR A 167 -1.54 -2.08 -11.08
CA THR A 167 -0.32 -1.28 -11.30
C THR A 167 -0.53 0.18 -10.92
N TYR A 168 -1.67 0.77 -11.30
CA TYR A 168 -2.02 2.14 -10.91
C TYR A 168 -2.04 2.29 -9.39
N THR A 169 -2.76 1.42 -8.68
CA THR A 169 -2.80 1.45 -7.22
C THR A 169 -1.42 1.23 -6.60
N ALA A 170 -0.61 0.32 -7.13
CA ALA A 170 0.73 0.05 -6.63
C ALA A 170 1.64 1.28 -6.73
N VAL A 171 1.59 1.99 -7.85
CA VAL A 171 2.33 3.25 -8.04
C VAL A 171 1.85 4.32 -7.08
N GLN A 172 0.53 4.49 -6.92
CA GLN A 172 -0.03 5.47 -5.99
C GLN A 172 0.34 5.15 -4.53
N LEU A 173 0.30 3.88 -4.13
CA LEU A 173 0.70 3.44 -2.80
C LEU A 173 2.19 3.69 -2.56
N ARG A 174 3.07 3.30 -3.49
CA ARG A 174 4.51 3.56 -3.38
C ARG A 174 4.78 5.05 -3.26
N PHE A 175 4.13 5.88 -4.08
CA PHE A 175 4.25 7.33 -3.99
C PHE A 175 3.79 7.87 -2.63
N ALA A 176 2.67 7.38 -2.10
CA ALA A 176 2.14 7.81 -0.81
C ALA A 176 3.06 7.44 0.37
N LEU A 177 3.77 6.30 0.29
CA LEU A 177 4.73 5.85 1.29
C LEU A 177 6.11 6.50 1.18
N SER A 178 6.47 6.98 0.00
CA SER A 178 7.77 7.65 -0.24
C SER A 178 7.81 9.02 0.44
N ASN A 179 9.00 9.63 0.55
CA ASN A 179 9.12 11.00 1.06
C ASN A 179 8.79 12.06 -0.03
N ALA A 180 8.94 13.34 0.29
CA ALA A 180 8.70 14.44 -0.67
C ALA A 180 9.84 14.67 -1.66
N ASN A 181 11.04 14.17 -1.35
CA ASN A 181 12.28 14.46 -2.06
C ASN A 181 12.81 13.26 -2.88
N SER A 182 12.01 12.20 -3.02
CA SER A 182 12.34 10.94 -3.67
C SER A 182 11.27 10.47 -4.64
#